data_AF-A0A6J3MAD2-F1
#
_entry.id   AF-A0A6J3MAD2-F1
#
_cell.length_a   1.000
_cell.length_b   1.000
_cell.length_c   1.000
_cell.angle_alpha   90.00
_cell.angle_beta   90.00
_cell.angle_gamma   90.00
#
_symmetry.space_group_name_H-M   'P 1'
#
loop_
_entity.id
_entity.type
_entity.pdbx_description
1 polymer ?
#
loop_
_entity_poly.entity_id
_entity_poly.type
_entity_poly.pdbx_seq_one_letter_code
_entity_poly.pdbx_strand_id
1 'polypeptide(L)'
;QDRDLKRRIRMLKVASRILAVILSIATLIPLLMTISKFLATCKVQYFVNGQTRTAWANNTITAYTYSYAVMIGISLILNVSVLLAYCCKEGIRSANRVARVATTWAWLIITADIVILSISLSVYRYGKEPVDGRFRDLWGWTCSSAARELQEVLTSVDFDYYCNFQSSSFCFGLASAAGEILSAILLTLSIQRRRSKKQV
;
A
#
# COMPACT_ATOMS: atom_id res chain seq x y z
N GLN A 1 -22.05 23.98 19.08
CA GLN A 1 -20.73 24.28 18.49
C GLN A 1 -19.63 23.26 18.86
N ASP A 2 -19.17 23.13 20.12
CA ASP A 2 -18.02 22.23 20.43
C ASP A 2 -18.35 20.72 20.30
N ARG A 3 -19.60 20.31 20.50
CA ARG A 3 -20.10 18.94 20.25
C ARG A 3 -20.20 18.62 18.75
N ASP A 4 -20.70 19.54 17.95
CA ASP A 4 -20.89 19.34 16.50
C ASP A 4 -19.53 19.23 15.80
N LEU A 5 -18.57 20.06 16.20
CA LEU A 5 -17.21 19.97 15.68
C LEU A 5 -16.54 18.63 16.05
N LYS A 6 -16.71 18.16 17.29
CA LYS A 6 -16.23 16.83 17.70
C LYS A 6 -16.88 15.69 16.91
N ARG A 7 -18.18 15.78 16.61
CA ARG A 7 -18.90 14.78 15.81
C ARG A 7 -18.39 14.78 14.36
N ARG A 8 -18.23 15.95 13.74
CA ARG A 8 -17.66 16.11 12.39
C ARG A 8 -16.25 15.52 12.30
N ILE A 9 -15.37 15.85 13.24
CA ILE A 9 -14.00 15.30 13.29
C ILE A 9 -14.03 13.77 13.44
N ARG A 10 -14.95 13.22 14.24
CA ARG A 10 -15.08 11.76 14.38
C ARG A 10 -15.55 11.10 13.08
N MET A 11 -16.54 11.69 12.39
CA MET A 11 -17.00 11.18 11.09
C MET A 11 -15.91 11.25 10.03
N LEU A 12 -15.20 12.38 9.93
CA LEU A 12 -14.06 12.55 9.03
C LEU A 12 -12.96 11.50 9.28
N LYS A 13 -12.63 11.22 10.55
CA LYS A 13 -11.66 10.18 10.89
C LYS A 13 -12.12 8.79 10.47
N VAL A 14 -13.38 8.45 10.71
CA VAL A 14 -13.92 7.15 10.30
C VAL A 14 -13.96 7.03 8.77
N ALA A 15 -14.43 8.06 8.07
CA ALA A 15 -14.45 8.10 6.61
C ALA A 15 -13.03 7.97 6.02
N SER A 16 -12.05 8.66 6.57
CA SER A 16 -10.65 8.54 6.17
C SER A 16 -10.11 7.13 6.37
N ARG A 17 -10.49 6.44 7.46
CA ARG A 17 -10.06 5.06 7.74
C ARG A 17 -10.72 4.06 6.80
N ILE A 18 -12.01 4.25 6.48
CA ILE A 18 -12.70 3.43 5.47
C ILE A 18 -12.01 3.59 4.11
N LEU A 19 -11.72 4.84 3.70
CA LEU A 19 -11.02 5.11 2.46
C LEU A 19 -9.62 4.46 2.43
N ALA A 20 -8.87 4.56 3.53
CA ALA A 20 -7.56 3.92 3.67
C ALA A 20 -7.65 2.38 3.55
N VAL A 21 -8.67 1.74 4.13
CA VAL A 21 -8.93 0.30 3.96
C VAL A 21 -9.20 -0.04 2.50
N ILE A 22 -10.09 0.72 1.83
CA ILE A 22 -10.43 0.48 0.42
C ILE A 22 -9.18 0.60 -0.46
N LEU A 23 -8.40 1.67 -0.29
CA LEU A 23 -7.17 1.90 -1.05
C LEU A 23 -6.10 0.85 -0.76
N SER A 24 -5.97 0.42 0.51
CA SER A 24 -5.05 -0.66 0.89
C SER A 24 -5.44 -1.98 0.23
N ILE A 25 -6.73 -2.33 0.20
CA ILE A 25 -7.22 -3.53 -0.51
C ILE A 25 -6.98 -3.41 -2.01
N ALA A 26 -7.34 -2.27 -2.61
CA ALA A 26 -7.14 -2.01 -4.03
C ALA A 26 -5.65 -2.05 -4.44
N THR A 27 -4.73 -1.79 -3.51
CA THR A 27 -3.28 -1.88 -3.73
C THR A 27 -2.76 -3.30 -3.45
N LEU A 28 -3.31 -3.99 -2.46
CA LEU A 28 -2.86 -5.32 -2.05
C LEU A 28 -3.24 -6.41 -3.07
N ILE A 29 -4.43 -6.31 -3.66
CA ILE A 29 -4.92 -7.30 -4.64
C ILE A 29 -3.96 -7.43 -5.85
N PRO A 30 -3.58 -6.34 -6.54
CA PRO A 30 -2.59 -6.38 -7.63
C PRO A 30 -1.26 -7.00 -7.24
N LEU A 31 -0.75 -6.67 -6.04
CA LEU A 31 0.52 -7.21 -5.56
C LEU A 31 0.44 -8.71 -5.33
N LEU A 32 -0.62 -9.18 -4.68
CA LEU A 32 -0.82 -10.61 -4.42
C LEU A 32 -1.05 -11.40 -5.72
N MET A 33 -1.80 -10.85 -6.68
CA MET A 33 -1.97 -11.47 -7.99
C MET A 33 -0.65 -11.58 -8.74
N THR A 34 0.16 -10.52 -8.72
CA THR A 34 1.49 -10.51 -9.37
C THR A 34 2.43 -11.52 -8.72
N ILE A 35 2.49 -11.57 -7.39
CA ILE A 35 3.28 -12.56 -6.63
C ILE A 35 2.82 -13.98 -6.96
N SER A 36 1.51 -14.24 -6.94
CA SER A 36 0.94 -15.55 -7.23
C SER A 36 1.28 -16.01 -8.65
N LYS A 37 1.12 -15.13 -9.65
CA LYS A 37 1.52 -15.43 -11.02
C LYS A 37 3.00 -15.66 -11.16
N PHE A 38 3.83 -14.84 -10.52
CA PHE A 38 5.27 -15.05 -10.52
C PHE A 38 5.63 -16.43 -9.97
N LEU A 39 5.09 -16.81 -8.82
CA LEU A 39 5.35 -18.13 -8.21
C LEU A 39 4.88 -19.29 -9.10
N ALA A 40 3.78 -19.10 -9.84
CA ALA A 40 3.26 -20.11 -10.75
C ALA A 40 4.12 -20.26 -12.03
N THR A 41 4.73 -19.18 -12.53
CA THR A 41 5.39 -19.18 -13.84
C THR A 41 6.91 -18.99 -13.79
N CYS A 42 7.51 -18.74 -12.61
CA CYS A 42 8.95 -18.51 -12.47
C CYS A 42 9.83 -19.70 -12.85
N LYS A 43 9.30 -20.93 -12.77
CA LYS A 43 10.00 -22.16 -13.13
C LYS A 43 9.63 -22.69 -14.51
N VAL A 44 8.63 -22.11 -15.16
CA VAL A 44 8.19 -22.57 -16.49
C VAL A 44 9.16 -22.03 -17.53
N GLN A 45 9.68 -22.94 -18.34
CA GLN A 45 10.64 -22.66 -19.39
C GLN A 45 9.93 -22.59 -20.74
N TYR A 46 10.30 -21.59 -21.53
CA TYR A 46 9.77 -21.33 -22.87
C TYR A 46 10.93 -21.30 -23.85
N PHE A 47 10.72 -21.87 -25.03
CA PHE A 47 11.70 -21.82 -26.10
C PHE A 47 11.42 -20.58 -26.95
N VAL A 48 12.32 -19.60 -26.89
CA VAL A 48 12.18 -18.33 -27.59
C VAL A 48 13.47 -18.06 -28.34
N ASN A 49 13.40 -17.84 -29.65
CA ASN A 49 14.55 -17.49 -30.50
C ASN A 49 15.75 -18.45 -30.36
N GLY A 50 15.49 -19.76 -30.29
CA GLY A 50 16.55 -20.77 -30.20
C GLY A 50 17.14 -20.96 -28.79
N GLN A 51 16.66 -20.21 -27.79
CA GLN A 51 17.13 -20.30 -26.40
C GLN A 51 15.99 -20.63 -25.43
N THR A 52 16.28 -21.46 -24.45
CA THR A 52 15.36 -21.76 -23.34
C THR A 52 15.45 -20.65 -22.30
N ARG A 53 14.35 -19.93 -22.08
CA ARG A 53 14.25 -18.86 -21.08
C ARG A 53 12.96 -18.95 -20.29
N THR A 54 12.93 -18.41 -19.08
CA THR A 54 11.69 -18.29 -18.31
C THR A 54 10.93 -17.01 -18.71
N ALA A 55 9.67 -16.91 -18.27
CA ALA A 55 8.84 -15.72 -18.47
C ALA A 55 9.39 -14.45 -17.78
N TRP A 56 10.33 -14.61 -16.84
CA TRP A 56 10.81 -13.54 -15.96
C TRP A 56 12.29 -13.25 -16.19
N ALA A 57 12.75 -12.08 -15.74
CA ALA A 57 14.16 -11.70 -15.84
C ALA A 57 15.07 -12.71 -15.12
N ASN A 58 16.25 -12.96 -15.67
CA ASN A 58 17.26 -13.73 -14.96
C ASN A 58 17.70 -12.97 -13.69
N ASN A 59 17.73 -13.63 -12.54
CA ASN A 59 17.93 -13.03 -11.21
C ASN A 59 16.93 -11.89 -10.89
N THR A 60 15.63 -12.18 -11.05
CA THR A 60 14.53 -11.29 -10.63
C THR A 60 14.62 -10.96 -9.14
N ILE A 61 14.57 -9.68 -8.79
CA ILE A 61 14.59 -9.18 -7.41
C ILE A 61 13.15 -9.04 -6.92
N THR A 62 12.68 -10.01 -6.15
CA THR A 62 11.30 -10.04 -5.63
C THR A 62 11.16 -9.39 -4.25
N ALA A 63 12.28 -9.08 -3.59
CA ALA A 63 12.30 -8.53 -2.23
C ALA A 63 11.42 -7.28 -2.10
N TYR A 64 11.45 -6.42 -3.12
CA TYR A 64 10.65 -5.21 -3.19
C TYR A 64 9.15 -5.48 -3.16
N THR A 65 8.65 -6.33 -4.06
CA THR A 65 7.23 -6.66 -4.15
C THR A 65 6.73 -7.35 -2.87
N TYR A 66 7.52 -8.25 -2.28
CA TYR A 66 7.16 -8.90 -1.00
C TYR A 66 7.12 -7.90 0.15
N SER A 67 8.14 -7.04 0.27
CA SER A 67 8.20 -6.04 1.33
C SER A 67 7.01 -5.08 1.26
N TYR A 68 6.65 -4.65 0.04
CA TYR A 68 5.50 -3.78 -0.17
C TYR A 68 4.18 -4.47 0.19
N ALA A 69 3.99 -5.72 -0.24
CA ALA A 69 2.78 -6.50 0.07
C ALA A 69 2.61 -6.74 1.59
N VAL A 70 3.70 -7.09 2.29
CA VAL A 70 3.66 -7.28 3.75
C VAL A 70 3.28 -5.98 4.45
N MET A 71 3.88 -4.86 4.06
CA MET A 71 3.61 -3.60 4.72
C MET A 71 2.19 -3.08 4.47
N ILE A 72 1.67 -3.18 3.24
CA ILE A 72 0.25 -2.88 2.97
C ILE A 72 -0.66 -3.83 3.76
N GLY A 73 -0.31 -5.11 3.86
CA GLY A 73 -1.03 -6.07 4.68
C GLY A 73 -1.11 -5.64 6.15
N ILE A 74 0.00 -5.17 6.72
CA ILE A 74 0.03 -4.61 8.08
C ILE A 74 -0.86 -3.36 8.16
N SER A 75 -0.71 -2.40 7.25
CA SER A 75 -1.53 -1.18 7.25
C SER A 75 -3.03 -1.48 7.15
N LEU A 76 -3.42 -2.46 6.33
CA LEU A 76 -4.79 -2.94 6.21
C LEU A 76 -5.30 -3.52 7.54
N ILE A 77 -4.54 -4.43 8.17
CA ILE A 77 -4.91 -5.03 9.47
C ILE A 77 -5.10 -3.94 10.53
N LEU A 78 -4.19 -2.96 10.57
CA LEU A 78 -4.28 -1.87 11.53
C LEU A 78 -5.51 -0.99 11.29
N ASN A 79 -5.75 -0.57 10.05
CA ASN A 79 -6.91 0.24 9.70
C ASN A 79 -8.24 -0.49 9.97
N VAL A 80 -8.31 -1.80 9.66
CA VAL A 80 -9.47 -2.65 10.00
C VAL A 80 -9.63 -2.78 11.52
N SER A 81 -8.57 -3.00 12.28
CA SER A 81 -8.64 -3.09 13.74
C SER A 81 -9.18 -1.81 14.38
N VAL A 82 -8.83 -0.64 13.83
CA VAL A 82 -9.34 0.66 14.27
C VAL A 82 -10.82 0.79 13.96
N LEU A 83 -11.27 0.38 12.77
CA LEU A 83 -12.69 0.38 12.40
C LEU A 83 -13.51 -0.56 13.28
N LEU A 84 -13.04 -1.79 13.52
CA LEU A 84 -13.66 -2.73 14.46
C LEU A 84 -13.72 -2.13 15.87
N ALA A 85 -12.65 -1.48 16.32
CA ALA A 85 -12.63 -0.79 17.59
C ALA A 85 -13.58 0.42 17.64
N TYR A 86 -13.98 1.01 16.52
CA TYR A 86 -15.04 2.03 16.46
C TYR A 86 -16.44 1.40 16.48
N CYS A 87 -16.65 0.29 15.77
CA CYS A 87 -17.93 -0.43 15.70
C CYS A 87 -18.28 -1.11 17.03
N CYS A 88 -17.33 -1.76 17.70
CA CYS A 88 -17.56 -2.48 18.96
C CYS A 88 -17.66 -1.56 20.20
N LYS A 89 -17.57 -0.23 20.05
CA LYS A 89 -17.45 0.75 21.16
C LYS A 89 -18.70 1.59 21.43
N GLU A 90 -19.90 1.06 21.24
CA GLU A 90 -21.11 1.63 21.84
C GLU A 90 -21.17 1.43 23.39
N GLY A 91 -20.05 1.58 24.09
CA GLY A 91 -19.92 1.47 25.55
C GLY A 91 -19.18 2.68 26.15
N ILE A 92 -19.93 3.64 26.69
CA ILE A 92 -19.53 5.01 27.04
C ILE A 92 -18.46 5.15 28.15
N ARG A 93 -18.12 4.10 28.91
CA ARG A 93 -17.12 4.17 30.01
C ARG A 93 -15.65 3.99 29.59
N SER A 94 -15.38 3.53 28.38
CA SER A 94 -14.02 3.26 27.87
C SER A 94 -13.35 4.47 27.15
N ALA A 95 -14.05 5.60 27.05
CA ALA A 95 -13.71 6.70 26.14
C ALA A 95 -12.32 7.35 26.37
N ASN A 96 -11.85 7.46 27.61
CA ASN A 96 -10.57 8.13 27.92
C ASN A 96 -9.34 7.21 27.79
N ARG A 97 -9.47 5.90 28.07
CA ARG A 97 -8.40 4.92 27.82
C ARG A 97 -8.25 4.68 26.32
N VAL A 98 -9.39 4.62 25.63
CA VAL A 98 -9.47 4.52 24.18
C VAL A 98 -8.93 5.75 23.47
N ALA A 99 -9.15 6.96 23.99
CA ALA A 99 -8.59 8.16 23.37
C ALA A 99 -7.06 8.15 23.36
N ARG A 100 -6.40 7.65 24.43
CA ARG A 100 -4.94 7.48 24.46
C ARG A 100 -4.49 6.37 23.51
N VAL A 101 -5.09 5.20 23.62
CA VAL A 101 -4.78 4.03 22.77
C VAL A 101 -5.00 4.35 21.28
N ALA A 102 -6.08 5.03 20.92
CA ALA A 102 -6.36 5.46 19.55
C ALA A 102 -5.38 6.52 19.04
N THR A 103 -4.81 7.35 19.92
CA THR A 103 -3.79 8.34 19.51
C THR A 103 -2.45 7.65 19.25
N THR A 104 -2.04 6.71 20.11
CA THR A 104 -0.83 5.89 19.90
C THR A 104 -0.96 5.02 18.65
N TRP A 105 -2.11 4.35 18.46
CA TRP A 105 -2.39 3.57 17.25
C TRP A 105 -2.40 4.43 15.99
N ALA A 106 -2.96 5.63 16.04
CA ALA A 106 -2.95 6.52 14.89
C ALA A 106 -1.52 6.90 14.47
N TRP A 107 -0.64 7.20 15.44
CA TRP A 107 0.78 7.45 15.15
C TRP A 107 1.49 6.24 14.55
N LEU A 108 1.24 5.03 15.08
CA LEU A 108 1.81 3.80 14.51
C LEU A 108 1.40 3.60 13.05
N ILE A 109 0.12 3.81 12.72
CA ILE A 109 -0.38 3.66 11.34
C ILE A 109 0.26 4.71 10.43
N ILE A 110 0.26 5.97 10.84
CA ILE A 110 0.88 7.06 10.07
C ILE A 110 2.36 6.76 9.80
N THR A 111 3.10 6.30 10.81
CA THR A 111 4.51 5.94 10.65
C THR A 111 4.68 4.75 9.69
N ALA A 112 3.85 3.72 9.81
CA ALA A 112 3.88 2.58 8.89
C ALA A 112 3.61 3.00 7.44
N ASP A 113 2.62 3.85 7.19
CA ASP A 113 2.29 4.34 5.85
C ASP A 113 3.37 5.24 5.26
N ILE A 114 4.06 6.05 6.08
CA ILE A 114 5.23 6.83 5.63
C ILE A 114 6.39 5.92 5.25
N VAL A 115 6.66 4.87 6.04
CA VAL A 115 7.69 3.87 5.70
C VAL A 115 7.33 3.18 4.40
N ILE A 116 6.06 2.79 4.22
CA ILE A 116 5.56 2.19 2.98
C ILE A 116 5.80 3.12 1.79
N LEU A 117 5.41 4.38 1.90
CA LEU A 117 5.67 5.38 0.86
C LEU A 117 7.14 5.45 0.48
N SER A 118 8.03 5.50 1.49
CA SER A 118 9.46 5.60 1.23
C SER A 118 10.01 4.38 0.49
N ILE A 119 9.53 3.18 0.85
CA ILE A 119 9.87 1.94 0.15
C ILE A 119 9.29 1.98 -1.27
N SER A 120 8.02 2.31 -1.44
CA SER A 120 7.36 2.39 -2.75
C SER A 120 8.02 3.40 -3.68
N LEU A 121 8.42 4.58 -3.17
CA LEU A 121 9.19 5.58 -3.91
C LEU A 121 10.58 5.05 -4.29
N SER A 122 11.23 4.33 -3.38
CA SER A 122 12.51 3.69 -3.64
C SER A 122 12.35 2.62 -4.73
N VAL A 123 11.32 1.78 -4.66
CA VAL A 123 11.02 0.78 -5.69
C VAL A 123 10.65 1.43 -7.02
N TYR A 124 9.89 2.52 -7.01
CA TYR A 124 9.59 3.26 -8.23
C TYR A 124 10.86 3.85 -8.86
N ARG A 125 11.77 4.42 -8.07
CA ARG A 125 13.05 4.96 -8.55
C ARG A 125 14.01 3.87 -9.01
N TYR A 126 14.22 2.83 -8.21
CA TYR A 126 15.26 1.81 -8.42
C TYR A 126 14.79 0.58 -9.21
N GLY A 127 13.49 0.29 -9.25
CA GLY A 127 12.90 -0.80 -10.02
C GLY A 127 12.50 -0.37 -11.43
N LYS A 128 11.94 0.84 -11.59
CA LYS A 128 11.59 1.37 -12.91
C LYS A 128 12.80 1.87 -13.70
N GLU A 129 13.91 2.21 -13.05
CA GLU A 129 15.14 2.55 -13.78
C GLU A 129 15.97 1.29 -14.00
N PRO A 130 16.40 0.99 -15.23
CA PRO A 130 17.19 -0.20 -15.50
C PRO A 130 18.56 -0.09 -14.84
N VAL A 131 18.86 -0.98 -13.90
CA VAL A 131 20.22 -1.16 -13.38
C VAL A 131 20.99 -1.99 -14.39
N ASP A 132 22.11 -1.46 -14.89
CA ASP A 132 22.92 -2.06 -15.97
C ASP A 132 22.11 -2.30 -17.29
N GLY A 133 21.13 -1.43 -17.58
CA GLY A 133 20.31 -1.54 -18.78
C GLY A 133 19.22 -2.64 -18.71
N ARG A 134 19.00 -3.25 -17.53
CA ARG A 134 18.01 -4.33 -17.36
C ARG A 134 17.04 -4.06 -16.20
N PHE A 135 15.75 -4.28 -16.45
CA PHE A 135 14.72 -4.29 -15.41
C PHE A 135 14.75 -5.62 -14.67
N ARG A 136 14.91 -5.59 -13.35
CA ARG A 136 15.09 -6.81 -12.53
C ARG A 136 13.99 -7.03 -11.51
N ASP A 137 13.18 -6.04 -11.20
CA ASP A 137 12.02 -6.21 -10.35
C ASP A 137 10.80 -6.68 -11.17
N LEU A 138 9.80 -7.24 -10.49
CA LEU A 138 8.60 -7.76 -11.15
C LEU A 138 7.82 -6.67 -11.90
N TRP A 139 7.74 -5.47 -11.34
CA TRP A 139 6.97 -4.38 -11.92
C TRP A 139 7.70 -3.78 -13.12
N GLY A 140 8.97 -3.38 -12.96
CA GLY A 140 9.81 -2.89 -14.03
C GLY A 140 9.93 -3.90 -15.18
N TRP A 141 10.06 -5.19 -14.88
CA TRP A 141 10.07 -6.24 -15.90
C TRP A 141 8.78 -6.28 -16.70
N THR A 142 7.61 -6.31 -16.04
CA THR A 142 6.30 -6.35 -16.74
C THR A 142 6.08 -5.17 -17.67
N CYS A 143 6.67 -4.01 -17.35
CA CYS A 143 6.58 -2.80 -18.18
C CYS A 143 7.72 -2.64 -19.20
N SER A 144 8.67 -3.58 -19.26
CA SER A 144 9.84 -3.49 -20.14
C SER A 144 9.53 -3.88 -21.59
N SER A 145 10.33 -3.37 -22.54
CA SER A 145 10.23 -3.78 -23.95
C SER A 145 10.51 -5.28 -24.14
N ALA A 146 11.45 -5.84 -23.38
CA ALA A 146 11.77 -7.27 -23.43
C ALA A 146 10.60 -8.18 -23.01
N ALA A 147 9.75 -7.72 -22.08
CA ALA A 147 8.53 -8.45 -21.72
C ALA A 147 7.45 -8.33 -22.80
N ARG A 148 7.38 -7.21 -23.52
CA ARG A 148 6.47 -7.03 -24.66
C ARG A 148 6.84 -7.93 -25.84
N GLU A 149 8.12 -8.03 -26.17
CA GLU A 149 8.60 -8.97 -27.20
C GLU A 149 8.28 -10.43 -26.84
N LEU A 150 8.32 -10.75 -25.55
CA LEU A 150 7.95 -12.06 -25.05
C LEU A 150 6.45 -12.36 -25.10
N GLN A 151 5.61 -11.32 -25.12
CA GLN A 151 4.15 -11.46 -25.08
C GLN A 151 3.61 -12.27 -26.28
N GLU A 152 4.27 -12.19 -27.44
CA GLU A 152 3.88 -12.92 -28.64
C GLU A 152 4.01 -14.45 -28.49
N VAL A 153 4.89 -14.91 -27.60
CA VAL A 153 5.18 -16.34 -27.37
C VAL A 153 4.55 -16.85 -26.08
N LEU A 154 4.24 -15.96 -25.13
CA LEU A 154 3.74 -16.29 -23.80
C LEU A 154 2.23 -16.02 -23.67
N THR A 155 1.43 -17.09 -23.61
CA THR A 155 -0.02 -17.01 -23.34
C THR A 155 -0.36 -17.09 -21.84
N SER A 156 0.58 -17.52 -21.00
CA SER A 156 0.35 -17.76 -19.57
C SER A 156 0.38 -16.51 -18.69
N VAL A 157 0.96 -15.41 -19.20
CA VAL A 157 1.13 -14.12 -18.51
C VAL A 157 0.85 -13.01 -19.50
N ASP A 158 -0.01 -12.08 -19.11
CA ASP A 158 -0.28 -10.83 -19.86
C ASP A 158 0.49 -9.68 -19.21
N PHE A 159 1.68 -9.40 -19.73
CA PHE A 159 2.59 -8.39 -19.19
C PHE A 159 2.02 -6.98 -19.28
N ASP A 160 1.22 -6.65 -20.30
CA ASP A 160 0.63 -5.32 -20.44
C ASP A 160 -0.49 -5.11 -19.41
N TYR A 161 -1.31 -6.15 -19.16
CA TYR A 161 -2.25 -6.15 -18.05
C TYR A 161 -1.56 -5.96 -16.70
N TYR A 162 -0.52 -6.74 -16.39
CA TYR A 162 0.19 -6.61 -15.11
C TYR A 162 0.96 -5.29 -14.97
N CYS A 163 1.45 -4.71 -16.07
CA CYS A 163 2.09 -3.39 -16.05
C CYS A 163 1.09 -2.29 -15.70
N ASN A 164 -0.07 -2.26 -16.37
CA ASN A 164 -1.13 -1.29 -16.11
C ASN A 164 -1.71 -1.47 -14.70
N PHE A 165 -1.97 -2.72 -14.29
CA PHE A 165 -2.56 -3.03 -13.00
C PHE A 165 -1.66 -2.63 -11.82
N GLN A 166 -0.35 -2.89 -11.92
CA GLN A 166 0.63 -2.44 -10.92
C GLN A 166 0.83 -0.92 -10.93
N SER A 167 0.77 -0.27 -12.09
CA SER A 167 0.85 1.19 -12.19
C SER A 167 -0.35 1.89 -11.55
N SER A 168 -1.57 1.36 -11.77
CA SER A 168 -2.77 1.83 -11.06
C SER A 168 -2.67 1.60 -9.55
N SER A 169 -2.19 0.41 -9.14
CA SER A 169 -1.92 0.08 -7.74
C SER A 169 -1.00 1.09 -7.07
N PHE A 170 0.08 1.50 -7.75
CA PHE A 170 0.99 2.51 -7.23
C PHE A 170 0.32 3.88 -7.03
N CYS A 171 -0.55 4.28 -7.97
CA CYS A 171 -1.33 5.51 -7.85
C CYS A 171 -2.28 5.47 -6.62
N PHE A 172 -2.95 4.34 -6.39
CA PHE A 172 -3.78 4.15 -5.20
C PHE A 172 -2.95 4.18 -3.90
N GLY A 173 -1.76 3.59 -3.91
CA GLY A 173 -0.81 3.68 -2.80
C GLY A 173 -0.43 5.13 -2.45
N LEU A 174 -0.12 5.95 -3.46
CA LEU A 174 0.15 7.39 -3.28
C LEU A 174 -1.05 8.17 -2.74
N ALA A 175 -2.26 7.87 -3.21
CA ALA A 175 -3.48 8.49 -2.72
C ALA A 175 -3.75 8.13 -1.24
N SER A 176 -3.56 6.85 -0.87
CA SER A 176 -3.73 6.37 0.51
C SER A 176 -2.80 7.10 1.47
N ALA A 177 -1.54 7.20 1.06
CA ALA A 177 -0.51 7.94 1.74
C ALA A 177 -0.81 9.42 1.97
N ALA A 178 -1.29 10.13 0.95
CA ALA A 178 -1.70 11.53 1.08
C ALA A 178 -2.83 11.69 2.11
N GLY A 179 -3.79 10.76 2.11
CA GLY A 179 -4.87 10.71 3.09
C GLY A 179 -4.39 10.51 4.53
N GLU A 180 -3.36 9.68 4.73
CA GLU A 180 -2.77 9.42 6.06
C GLU A 180 -1.97 10.63 6.57
N ILE A 181 -1.27 11.34 5.69
CA ILE A 181 -0.62 12.61 6.03
C ILE A 181 -1.66 13.64 6.50
N LEU A 182 -2.77 13.77 5.77
CA LEU A 182 -3.86 14.67 6.19
C LEU A 182 -4.43 14.26 7.55
N SER A 183 -4.62 12.95 7.78
CA SER A 183 -5.04 12.41 9.06
C SER A 183 -4.06 12.72 10.19
N ALA A 184 -2.75 12.69 9.93
CA ALA A 184 -1.70 13.06 10.87
C ALA A 184 -1.77 14.54 11.28
N ILE A 185 -1.97 15.43 10.30
CA ILE A 185 -2.13 16.87 10.54
C ILE A 185 -3.37 17.11 11.41
N LEU A 186 -4.51 16.52 11.05
CA LEU A 186 -5.75 16.64 11.81
C LEU A 186 -5.61 16.10 13.24
N LEU A 187 -4.88 15.00 13.43
CA LEU A 187 -4.59 14.47 14.75
C LEU A 187 -3.74 15.45 15.57
N THR A 188 -2.68 15.99 15.00
CA THR A 188 -1.77 16.95 15.64
C THR A 188 -2.51 18.21 16.09
N LEU A 189 -3.30 18.82 15.18
CA LEU A 189 -4.14 19.98 15.50
C LEU A 189 -5.15 19.67 16.62
N SER A 190 -5.73 18.47 16.62
CA SER A 190 -6.67 18.04 17.67
C SER A 190 -6.00 17.89 19.05
N ILE A 191 -4.74 17.47 19.09
CA ILE A 191 -3.95 17.36 20.33
C ILE A 191 -3.55 18.74 20.83
N GLN A 192 -3.06 19.62 19.95
CA GLN A 192 -2.68 20.99 20.29
C GLN A 192 -3.85 21.76 20.91
N ARG A 193 -5.04 21.67 20.30
CA ARG A 193 -6.26 22.28 20.87
C ARG A 193 -6.60 21.74 22.26
N ARG A 194 -6.46 20.43 22.49
CA ARG A 194 -6.70 19.84 23.82
C ARG A 194 -5.69 20.32 24.86
N ARG A 195 -4.44 20.58 24.48
CA ARG A 195 -3.41 21.12 25.37
C ARG A 195 -3.67 22.59 25.70
N SER A 196 -4.00 23.41 24.71
CA SER A 196 -4.32 24.83 24.89
C SER A 196 -5.54 25.04 25.80
N LYS A 197 -6.61 24.24 25.65
CA LYS A 197 -7.79 24.27 26.56
C LYS A 197 -7.53 23.73 27.97
N LYS A 198 -6.38 23.12 28.25
CA LYS A 198 -6.00 22.66 29.60
C LYS A 198 -5.11 23.66 30.34
N GLN A 199 -4.56 24.65 29.63
CA GLN A 199 -3.71 25.71 30.18
C GLN A 199 -4.49 26.99 30.52
N VAL A 200 -5.79 27.03 30.18
CA VAL A 200 -6.76 28.04 30.60
C VAL A 200 -7.72 27.35 31.56
#